data_AF-A0AA87YAX5-F1
#
_entry.id   AF-A0AA87YAX5-F1
#
_cell.length_a   1.000
_cell.length_b   1.000
_cell.length_c   1.000
_cell.angle_alpha   90.00
_cell.angle_beta   90.00
_cell.angle_gamma   90.00
#
_symmetry.space_group_name_H-M   'P 1'
#
loop_
_entity.id
_entity.type
_entity.pdbx_description
1 polymer ?
#
loop_
_entity_poly.entity_id
_entity_poly.type
_entity_poly.pdbx_seq_one_letter_code
_entity_poly.pdbx_strand_id
1 'polypeptide(L)' 'MASPGLDRLYDNSLARHALGWQPRHDFHSVTVRLAQLPEDADIRGPPARIIGSKGCHDAAVGRYPFV' A
#
# COMPACT_ATOMS: atom_id res chain seq x y z
N MET A 1 -19.87 -1.69 -18.12
CA MET A 1 -19.46 -0.97 -16.90
C MET A 1 -17.98 -0.72 -17.01
N ALA A 2 -17.51 0.53 -16.95
CA ALA A 2 -16.09 0.83 -17.02
C ALA A 2 -15.41 0.38 -15.73
N SER A 3 -14.30 -0.35 -15.83
CA SER A 3 -13.47 -0.69 -14.66
C SER A 3 -12.95 0.61 -14.03
N PRO A 4 -12.97 0.75 -12.69
CA PRO A 4 -12.35 1.90 -12.05
C PRO A 4 -10.86 1.93 -12.43
N GLY A 5 -10.44 3.03 -13.04
CA GLY A 5 -9.05 3.25 -13.40
C GLY A 5 -8.20 3.50 -12.16
N LEU A 6 -6.88 3.31 -12.28
CA LEU A 6 -5.94 3.76 -11.26
C LEU A 6 -5.85 5.30 -11.32
N ASP A 7 -6.11 5.98 -10.21
CA ASP A 7 -6.03 7.45 -10.16
C ASP A 7 -4.60 7.98 -10.39
N ARG A 8 -3.58 7.21 -9.98
CA ARG A 8 -2.16 7.56 -10.14
C ARG A 8 -1.32 6.32 -10.41
N LEU A 9 -0.41 6.45 -11.37
CA LEU A 9 0.69 5.51 -11.62
C LEU A 9 2.00 6.26 -11.44
N TYR A 10 2.86 5.80 -10.53
CA TYR A 10 4.17 6.37 -10.31
C TYR A 10 5.23 5.55 -11.03
N ASP A 11 6.06 6.21 -11.85
CA ASP A 11 7.27 5.62 -12.43
C ASP A 11 8.48 5.96 -11.57
N ASN A 12 9.22 4.94 -11.17
CA ASN A 12 10.42 5.06 -10.35
C ASN A 12 11.72 4.78 -11.12
N SER A 13 11.67 4.68 -12.44
CA SER A 13 12.81 4.34 -13.30
C SER A 13 14.03 5.23 -13.01
N LEU A 14 13.83 6.55 -12.90
CA LEU A 14 14.93 7.47 -12.58
C LEU A 14 15.58 7.18 -11.22
N ALA A 15 14.80 6.90 -10.18
CA ALA A 15 15.34 6.58 -8.85
C ALA A 15 16.16 5.29 -8.88
N ARG A 16 15.71 4.29 -9.65
CA ARG A 16 16.43 3.01 -9.82
C ARG A 16 17.75 3.21 -10.55
N HIS A 17 17.76 4.00 -11.63
CA HIS A 17 18.96 4.24 -12.43
C HIS A 17 19.96 5.18 -11.76
N ALA A 18 19.50 6.32 -11.25
CA ALA A 18 20.38 7.37 -10.74
C ALA A 18 20.86 7.12 -9.32
N LEU A 19 20.02 6.49 -8.47
CA LEU A 19 20.32 6.29 -7.06
C LEU A 19 20.65 4.82 -6.72
N GLY A 20 20.57 3.91 -7.70
CA GLY A 20 20.66 2.48 -7.44
C GLY A 20 19.54 1.97 -6.53
N TRP A 21 18.44 2.72 -6.40
CA TRP A 21 17.37 2.40 -5.47
C TRP A 21 16.63 1.14 -5.91
N GLN A 22 16.37 0.23 -4.96
CA GLN A 22 15.67 -1.03 -5.19
C GLN A 22 14.46 -1.13 -4.26
N PRO A 23 13.22 -1.26 -4.79
CA PRO A 23 12.05 -1.50 -3.96
C PRO A 23 12.24 -2.79 -3.16
N ARG A 24 12.13 -2.70 -1.83
CA ARG A 24 12.25 -3.88 -0.96
C ARG A 24 10.98 -4.76 -0.98
N HIS A 25 9.83 -4.16 -1.28
CA HIS A 25 8.52 -4.80 -1.23
C HIS A 25 7.79 -4.54 -2.53
N ASP A 26 7.03 -5.54 -3.00
CA ASP A 26 6.14 -5.44 -4.15
C ASP A 26 4.71 -5.85 -3.77
N PHE A 27 3.75 -5.67 -4.67
CA PHE A 27 2.35 -5.99 -4.36
C PHE A 27 2.11 -7.51 -4.18
N HIS A 28 2.84 -8.34 -4.92
CA HIS A 28 2.67 -9.80 -4.87
C HIS A 28 3.13 -10.39 -3.53
N SER A 29 4.28 -9.96 -3.03
CA SER A 29 4.80 -10.36 -1.72
C SER A 29 3.84 -9.97 -0.59
N VAL A 30 3.11 -8.87 -0.72
CA VAL A 30 2.06 -8.49 0.25
C VAL A 30 0.88 -9.47 0.17
N THR A 31 0.37 -9.78 -1.02
CA THR A 31 -0.80 -10.67 -1.15
C THR A 31 -0.49 -12.10 -0.69
N VAL A 32 0.68 -12.63 -1.05
CA VAL A 32 1.16 -13.94 -0.58
C VAL A 32 1.24 -13.99 0.95
N ARG A 33 1.80 -12.94 1.56
CA ARG A 33 1.89 -12.86 3.02
C ARG A 33 0.52 -12.82 3.67
N LEU A 34 -0.41 -12.02 3.14
CA LEU A 34 -1.77 -11.92 3.69
C LEU A 34 -2.51 -13.24 3.60
N ALA A 35 -2.36 -13.98 2.50
CA ALA A 35 -3.00 -15.28 2.31
C ALA A 35 -2.54 -16.36 3.31
N GLN A 36 -1.38 -16.18 3.95
CA GLN A 36 -0.81 -17.13 4.91
C GLN A 36 -1.12 -16.78 6.36
N LEU A 37 -1.70 -15.61 6.62
CA LEU A 37 -1.98 -15.14 7.97
C LEU A 37 -3.38 -15.59 8.44
N PRO A 38 -3.55 -15.83 9.76
CA PRO A 38 -4.88 -15.92 10.36
C PRO A 38 -5.70 -14.66 10.10
N GLU A 39 -7.03 -14.80 10.09
CA GLU A 39 -7.98 -13.70 9.83
C GLU A 39 -7.73 -12.48 10.75
N ASP A 40 -7.46 -12.74 12.04
CA ASP A 40 -7.24 -11.70 13.06
C ASP A 40 -5.77 -11.28 13.23
N ALA A 41 -4.89 -11.66 12.30
CA ALA A 41 -3.47 -11.37 12.44
C ALA A 41 -3.15 -9.88 12.24
N ASP A 42 -2.28 -9.33 13.08
CA ASP A 42 -1.76 -7.97 12.88
C ASP A 42 -0.80 -7.92 11.68
N ILE A 43 -1.31 -7.41 10.55
CA ILE A 43 -0.59 -7.26 9.28
C ILE A 43 0.48 -6.16 9.30
N ARG A 44 0.47 -5.28 10.31
CA ARG A 44 1.34 -4.10 10.35
C ARG A 44 2.81 -4.51 10.50
N GLY A 45 3.66 -3.90 9.68
CA GLY A 45 5.12 -4.01 9.84
C GLY A 45 5.61 -3.26 11.09
N PRO A 46 6.86 -3.52 11.54
CA PRO A 46 7.40 -2.91 12.77
C PRO A 46 7.26 -1.37 12.83
N PRO A 47 7.55 -0.61 11.77
CA PRO A 47 7.37 0.84 11.80
C PRO A 47 5.91 1.26 12.01
N ALA A 48 4.96 0.57 11.38
CA ALA A 48 3.53 0.88 11.50
C ALA A 48 2.97 0.57 12.89
N ARG A 49 3.58 -0.36 13.64
CA ARG A 49 3.23 -0.62 15.04
C ARG A 49 3.70 0.49 15.98
N ILE A 50 4.85 1.11 15.68
CA ILE A 50 5.46 2.15 16.51
C ILE A 50 4.86 3.54 16.18
N ILE A 51 4.73 3.84 14.89
CA ILE A 51 4.36 5.16 14.39
C ILE A 51 2.83 5.29 14.26
N GLY A 52 2.13 4.16 14.07
CA GLY A 52 0.70 4.15 13.81
C GLY A 52 0.35 4.58 12.37
N SER A 53 -0.91 4.95 12.18
CA SER A 53 -1.42 5.38 10.87
C SER A 53 -1.13 6.86 10.65
N LYS A 54 -0.41 7.18 9.57
CA LYS A 54 -0.34 8.55 9.08
C LYS A 54 -1.69 8.91 8.46
N GLY A 55 -2.29 10.03 8.84
CA GLY A 55 -3.41 10.62 8.11
C GLY A 55 -2.93 11.05 6.73
N CYS A 56 -2.94 10.13 5.76
CA CYS A 56 -2.48 10.43 4.41
C CYS A 56 -3.46 11.31 3.62
N HIS A 57 -4.60 11.67 4.24
CA HIS A 57 -5.59 12.59 3.69
C HIS A 57 -6.16 13.46 4.83
N ASP A 58 -6.00 14.78 4.73
CA ASP A 58 -6.62 15.78 5.64
C ASP A 58 -8.13 15.95 5.39
N ALA A 59 -8.62 15.42 4.27
CA ALA A 59 -10.05 15.27 4.02
C ALA A 59 -10.43 13.80 4.18
N ALA A 60 -11.51 13.52 4.91
CA ALA A 60 -12.27 12.30 4.72
C ALA A 60 -12.78 12.30 3.27
N VAL A 61 -11.96 11.79 2.34
CA VAL A 61 -12.34 11.71 0.94
C VAL A 61 -13.36 10.60 0.83
N GLY A 62 -14.63 10.98 0.87
CA GLY A 62 -15.75 10.14 0.46
C GLY A 62 -16.06 8.98 1.40
N ARG A 63 -17.31 8.93 1.83
CA ARG A 63 -17.93 7.73 2.39
C ARG A 63 -17.71 6.56 1.42
N TYR A 64 -16.79 5.65 1.73
CA TYR A 64 -16.70 4.35 1.06
C TYR A 64 -18.04 3.62 1.29
N PRO A 65 -18.83 3.31 0.24
CA PRO A 65 -20.10 2.63 0.43
C PRO A 65 -19.86 1.14 0.31
N PHE A 66 -19.80 0.45 1.44
CA PHE A 66 -20.30 -0.92 1.50
C PHE A 66 -21.41 -0.92 2.55
N VAL A 67 -22.62 -1.20 2.07
CA VAL A 67 -23.69 -1.81 2.84
C VAL A 67 -23.23 -3.18 3.35
#